data_AF-A0A932W200-F1
#
_entry.id   AF-A0A932W200-F1
#
_cell.length_a   1.000
_cell.length_b   1.000
_cell.length_c   1.000
_cell.angle_alpha   90.00
_cell.angle_beta   90.00
_cell.angle_gamma   90.00
#
_symmetry.space_group_name_H-M   'P 1'
#
loop_
_entity.id
_entity.type
_entity.pdbx_description
1 polymer ?
#
loop_
_entity_poly.entity_id
_entity_poly.type
_entity_poly.pdbx_seq_one_letter_code
_entity_poly.pdbx_strand_id
1 'polypeptide(L)'
;MWEFKEFKSNREEVFNAFRQSKDARLKERFYSVLLAYDGLSLGEIAVTLRRDFSTVRQWLQLFNEGGLEGIRKPITRTSKTPPKRPLASLDSRGFIPDAT
;
A
#
# COMPACT_ATOMS: atom_id res chain seq x y z
N MET A 1 -4.49 -8.61 9.62
CA MET A 1 -4.69 -7.20 10.00
C MET A 1 -3.49 -6.41 9.50
N TRP A 2 -3.70 -5.37 8.71
CA TRP A 2 -2.63 -4.44 8.38
C TRP A 2 -2.40 -3.56 9.59
N GLU A 3 -1.23 -3.62 10.22
CA GLU A 3 -0.86 -2.69 11.30
C GLU A 3 -0.16 -1.47 10.70
N PHE A 4 -0.76 -0.30 10.91
CA PHE A 4 -0.07 0.98 10.73
C PHE A 4 0.93 1.14 11.87
N LYS A 5 2.20 0.87 11.57
CA LYS A 5 3.24 0.79 12.62
C LYS A 5 3.80 2.14 13.05
N GLU A 6 3.86 3.14 12.16
CA GLU A 6 4.38 4.46 12.52
C GLU A 6 3.99 5.49 11.46
N PHE A 7 3.54 6.67 11.87
CA PHE A 7 3.40 7.79 10.95
C PHE A 7 4.65 8.66 11.07
N LYS A 8 5.42 8.78 9.98
CA LYS A 8 6.67 9.58 9.96
C LYS A 8 6.48 11.10 10.11
N SER A 9 5.26 11.60 9.93
CA SER A 9 4.92 13.02 10.07
C SER A 9 3.75 13.18 11.04
N ASN A 10 3.44 14.42 11.43
CA ASN A 10 2.28 14.70 12.27
C ASN A 10 1.00 14.90 11.44
N ARG A 11 -0.17 14.59 12.03
CA ARG A 11 -1.48 14.82 11.42
C ARG A 11 -1.66 16.27 10.97
N GLU A 12 -1.16 17.22 11.74
CA GLU A 12 -1.22 18.66 11.43
C GLU A 12 -0.43 19.04 10.17
N GLU A 13 0.75 18.46 9.97
CA GLU A 13 1.55 18.69 8.76
C GLU A 13 0.84 18.15 7.52
N VAL A 14 0.24 16.96 7.62
CA VAL A 14 -0.57 16.36 6.56
C VAL A 14 -1.80 17.21 6.26
N PHE A 15 -2.45 17.74 7.29
CA PHE A 15 -3.59 18.64 7.12
C PHE A 15 -3.20 19.95 6.43
N ASN A 16 -2.06 20.53 6.80
CA ASN A 16 -1.52 21.72 6.14
C ASN A 16 -1.18 21.45 4.67
N ALA A 17 -0.56 20.31 4.37
CA ALA A 17 -0.28 19.90 2.99
C ALA A 17 -1.58 19.69 2.18
N PHE A 18 -2.60 19.08 2.79
CA PHE A 18 -3.93 18.92 2.19
C PHE A 18 -4.59 20.28 1.87
N ARG A 19 -4.49 21.26 2.78
CA ARG A 19 -5.04 22.61 2.60
C ARG A 19 -4.33 23.41 1.51
N GLN A 20 -3.02 23.28 1.39
CA GLN A 20 -2.19 24.01 0.42
C GLN A 20 -2.23 23.39 -0.99
N SER A 21 -2.56 22.10 -1.08
CA SER A 21 -2.57 21.38 -2.36
C SER A 21 -3.73 21.83 -3.26
N LYS A 22 -3.39 22.35 -4.44
CA LYS A 22 -4.35 22.67 -5.51
C LYS A 22 -4.68 21.48 -6.40
N ASP A 23 -3.79 20.48 -6.46
CA ASP A 23 -3.99 19.26 -7.25
C ASP A 23 -4.98 18.33 -6.55
N ALA A 24 -6.07 18.00 -7.26
CA ALA A 24 -7.15 17.16 -6.73
C ALA A 24 -6.68 15.75 -6.35
N ARG A 25 -5.75 15.16 -7.12
CA ARG A 25 -5.23 13.81 -6.87
C ARG A 25 -4.31 13.80 -5.65
N LEU A 26 -3.46 14.81 -5.49
CA LEU A 26 -2.64 14.94 -4.28
C LEU A 26 -3.52 15.17 -3.05
N LYS A 27 -4.59 15.96 -3.20
CA LYS A 27 -5.54 16.22 -2.12
C LYS A 27 -6.26 14.95 -1.67
N GLU A 28 -6.71 14.09 -2.60
CA GLU A 28 -7.25 12.76 -2.29
C GLU A 28 -6.25 11.91 -1.51
N ARG A 29 -4.97 11.93 -1.91
CA ARG A 29 -3.91 11.17 -1.23
C ARG A 29 -3.67 11.65 0.20
N PHE A 30 -3.53 12.95 0.42
CA PHE A 30 -3.38 13.47 1.78
C PHE A 30 -4.60 13.16 2.64
N TYR A 31 -5.80 13.22 2.06
CA TYR A 31 -7.02 12.84 2.77
C TYR A 31 -7.03 11.37 3.19
N SER A 32 -6.49 10.46 2.37
CA SER A 32 -6.33 9.04 2.75
C SER A 32 -5.47 8.85 4.00
N VAL A 33 -4.44 9.67 4.18
CA VAL A 33 -3.57 9.63 5.37
C VAL A 33 -4.30 10.20 6.59
N LEU A 34 -5.05 11.29 6.43
CA LEU A 34 -5.87 11.86 7.51
C LEU A 34 -6.89 10.84 8.05
N LEU A 35 -7.57 10.12 7.15
CA LEU A 35 -8.50 9.06 7.54
C LEU A 35 -7.78 7.91 8.27
N ALA A 36 -6.54 7.61 7.89
CA ALA A 36 -5.74 6.63 8.62
C ALA A 36 -5.36 7.11 10.03
N TYR A 37 -5.07 8.40 10.24
CA TYR A 37 -4.91 8.97 11.59
C TYR A 37 -6.20 8.93 12.40
N ASP A 38 -7.35 9.09 11.75
CA ASP A 38 -8.67 8.98 12.39
C ASP A 38 -9.03 7.51 12.71
N GLY A 39 -8.15 6.55 12.39
CA GLY A 39 -8.27 5.14 12.78
C GLY A 39 -9.04 4.26 11.79
N LEU A 40 -9.39 4.78 10.61
CA LEU A 40 -10.12 4.00 9.61
C LEU A 40 -9.22 2.90 9.01
N SER A 41 -9.84 1.75 8.73
CA SER A 41 -9.16 0.68 8.02
C SER A 41 -8.96 1.01 6.54
N LEU A 42 -7.99 0.34 5.90
CA LEU A 42 -7.72 0.49 4.47
C LEU A 42 -8.98 0.30 3.59
N GLY A 43 -9.88 -0.62 3.99
CA GLY A 43 -11.13 -0.86 3.29
C GLY A 43 -12.11 0.30 3.40
N GLU A 44 -12.27 0.85 4.61
CA GLU A 44 -13.14 2.00 4.85
C GLU A 44 -12.62 3.26 4.13
N ILE A 45 -11.31 3.47 4.15
CA ILE A 45 -10.66 4.57 3.40
C ILE A 45 -10.92 4.41 1.90
N ALA A 46 -10.73 3.20 1.35
CA ALA A 46 -10.99 2.90 -0.06
C ALA A 46 -12.45 3.18 -0.45
N VAL A 47 -13.41 2.77 0.36
CA VAL A 47 -14.84 3.04 0.14
C VAL A 47 -15.14 4.54 0.21
N THR A 48 -14.53 5.25 1.17
CA THR A 48 -14.71 6.69 1.40
C THR A 48 -14.18 7.50 0.22
N LEU A 49 -13.02 7.13 -0.31
CA LEU A 49 -12.38 7.81 -1.45
C LEU A 49 -12.86 7.28 -2.80
N ARG A 50 -13.72 6.26 -2.84
CA ARG A 50 -14.14 5.55 -4.07
C ARG A 50 -12.93 5.08 -4.89
N ARG A 51 -11.92 4.53 -4.22
CA ARG A 51 -10.69 4.02 -4.84
C ARG A 51 -10.45 2.55 -4.53
N ASP A 52 -9.64 1.91 -5.35
CA ASP A 52 -9.20 0.54 -5.12
C ASP A 52 -8.37 0.43 -3.85
N PHE A 53 -8.60 -0.66 -3.11
CA PHE A 53 -7.84 -1.02 -1.91
C PHE A 53 -6.33 -1.00 -2.15
N SER A 54 -5.89 -1.55 -3.28
CA SER A 54 -4.47 -1.61 -3.67
C SER A 54 -3.85 -0.22 -3.87
N THR A 55 -4.63 0.74 -4.35
CA THR A 55 -4.19 2.12 -4.59
C THR A 55 -4.00 2.84 -3.26
N VAL A 56 -4.98 2.74 -2.36
CA VAL A 56 -4.92 3.32 -1.01
C VAL A 56 -3.76 2.72 -0.22
N ARG A 57 -3.59 1.40 -0.28
CA ARG A 57 -2.45 0.69 0.31
C ARG A 57 -1.11 1.28 -0.17
N GLN A 58 -0.95 1.49 -1.48
CA GLN A 58 0.29 2.04 -2.04
C GLN A 58 0.54 3.48 -1.59
N TRP A 59 -0.48 4.33 -1.50
CA TRP A 59 -0.33 5.69 -0.98
C TRP A 59 0.20 5.71 0.44
N LEU A 60 -0.36 4.85 1.29
CA LEU A 60 0.01 4.77 2.70
C LEU A 60 1.40 4.14 2.88
N GLN A 61 1.80 3.19 2.02
CA GLN A 61 3.17 2.69 1.97
C GLN A 61 4.16 3.79 1.58
N LEU A 62 3.88 4.56 0.53
CA LEU A 62 4.73 5.68 0.11
C LEU A 62 4.87 6.73 1.23
N PHE A 63 3.78 7.00 1.96
CA PHE A 63 3.80 7.88 3.11
C PHE A 63 4.63 7.31 4.27
N ASN A 64 4.51 6.01 4.56
CA ASN A 64 5.31 5.38 5.60
C ASN A 64 6.82 5.40 5.28
N GLU A 65 7.18 5.17 4.00
CA GLU A 65 8.57 5.16 3.56
C GLU A 65 9.18 6.56 3.54
N GLY A 66 8.47 7.54 2.97
CA GLY A 66 9.00 8.86 2.63
C GLY A 66 8.22 10.06 3.15
N GLY A 67 7.23 9.88 4.03
CA GLY A 67 6.39 10.94 4.58
C GLY A 67 5.61 11.71 3.50
N LEU A 68 5.51 13.03 3.69
CA LEU A 68 4.85 13.96 2.76
C LEU A 68 5.48 13.95 1.36
N GLU A 69 6.79 13.77 1.26
CA GLU A 69 7.47 13.71 -0.04
C GLU A 69 7.21 12.37 -0.72
N GLY A 70 7.12 11.28 0.04
CA GLY A 70 6.76 9.97 -0.46
C GLY A 70 5.40 9.95 -1.15
N ILE A 71 4.37 10.52 -0.51
CA ILE A 71 3.00 10.49 -1.03
C ILE A 71 2.79 11.38 -2.27
N ARG A 72 3.65 12.39 -2.46
CA ARG A 72 3.68 13.23 -3.68
C ARG A 72 4.17 12.47 -4.90
N LYS A 73 4.96 11.41 -4.72
CA LYS A 73 5.51 10.64 -5.86
C LYS A 73 4.39 10.02 -6.69
N PRO A 74 4.52 10.01 -8.03
CA PRO A 74 3.58 9.29 -8.86
C PRO A 74 3.60 7.80 -8.50
N ILE A 75 2.43 7.19 -8.46
CA ILE A 75 2.33 5.75 -8.31
C ILE A 75 2.83 5.16 -9.64
N THR A 76 4.08 4.69 -9.66
CA THR A 76 4.50 3.83 -10.75
C THR A 76 3.83 2.49 -10.49
N ARG A 77 3.03 2.02 -11.45
CA ARG A 77 2.61 0.61 -11.48
C ARG A 77 3.88 -0.20 -11.71
N THR A 78 4.70 -0.37 -10.67
CA THR A 78 5.74 -1.39 -10.72
C THR A 78 4.98 -2.70 -10.71
N SER A 79 5.18 -3.50 -11.73
CA SER A 79 4.79 -4.90 -11.78
C SER A 79 5.59 -5.67 -10.73
N LYS A 80 5.49 -5.31 -9.44
CA LYS A 80 5.95 -6.17 -8.34
C LYS A 80 4.88 -7.23 -8.15
N THR A 81 4.80 -8.14 -9.10
CA THR A 81 4.55 -9.53 -8.77
C THR A 81 5.76 -9.94 -7.92
N PRO A 82 5.64 -10.21 -6.61
CA PRO A 82 6.67 -11.05 -5.99
C PRO A 82 6.62 -12.37 -6.76
N PRO A 83 7.72 -12.90 -7.30
CA PRO A 83 7.72 -14.27 -7.80
C PRO A 83 7.15 -15.15 -6.69
N LYS A 84 6.24 -16.03 -7.09
CA LYS A 84 5.64 -17.08 -6.27
C LYS A 84 6.74 -17.67 -5.37
N ARG A 85 6.40 -18.05 -4.14
CA ARG A 85 7.22 -18.96 -3.31
C ARG A 85 8.01 -19.89 -4.24
N PRO A 86 9.35 -20.04 -4.11
CA PRO A 86 10.07 -20.91 -5.01
C PRO A 86 9.33 -22.25 -5.03
N LEU A 87 8.96 -22.72 -6.22
CA LEU A 87 8.37 -24.04 -6.44
C LEU A 87 9.45 -25.13 -6.21
N ALA A 88 10.29 -24.95 -5.20
CA ALA A 88 11.33 -25.86 -4.76
C ALA A 88 10.76 -26.86 -3.74
N SER A 89 9.59 -27.45 -4.05
CA SER A 89 9.12 -28.66 -3.35
C SER A 89 8.31 -29.60 -4.24
N LEU A 90 8.58 -29.64 -5.54
CA LEU A 90 8.27 -30.83 -6.36
C LEU A 90 9.56 -31.63 -6.56
N ASP A 91 10.07 -32.20 -5.47
CA ASP A 91 10.94 -33.36 -5.59
C ASP A 91 10.04 -34.57 -5.92
N SER A 92 9.96 -34.84 -7.21
CA SER A 92 10.51 -36.09 -7.76
C SER A 92 10.37 -37.32 -6.87
N ARG A 93 9.17 -37.90 -6.80
CA ARG A 93 9.02 -39.35 -6.64
C ARG A 93 8.20 -39.92 -7.78
N GLY A 94 8.76 -39.82 -8.99
CA GLY A 94 8.57 -40.85 -9.99
C GLY A 94 9.31 -42.10 -9.51
N PHE A 95 8.63 -42.93 -8.73
CA PHE A 95 9.05 -44.29 -8.44
C PHE A 95 8.39 -45.19 -9.49
N ILE A 96 9.17 -45.64 -10.46
CA ILE A 96 8.82 -46.76 -11.34
C ILE A 96 9.49 -48.00 -10.72
N PRO A 97 8.75 -48.93 -10.09
CA PRO A 97 9.26 -50.27 -9.87
C PRO A 97 8.83 -51.15 -11.05
N ASP A 98 9.76 -51.42 -11.97
CA ASP A 98 9.65 -52.59 -12.84
C ASP A 98 10.94 -53.40 -12.71
N ALA A 99 10.87 -54.47 -11.90
CA ALA A 99 11.87 -55.52 -11.82
C ALA A 99 11.25 -56.75 -11.13
N THR A 100 10.65 -57.64 -11.92
CA THR A 100 10.94 -59.08 -12.00
C THR A 100 9.91 -59.74 -12.91
#